data_AF-A0A5C9EJM7-F1
#
_entry.id   AF-A0A5C9EJM7-F1
#
_cell.length_a   1.000
_cell.length_b   1.000
_cell.length_c   1.000
_cell.angle_alpha   90.00
_cell.angle_beta   90.00
_cell.angle_gamma   90.00
#
_symmetry.space_group_name_H-M   'P 1'
#
loop_
_entity.id
_entity.type
_entity.pdbx_description
1 polymer ?
#
loop_
_entity_poly.entity_id
_entity_poly.type
_entity_poly.pdbx_seq_one_letter_code
_entity_poly.pdbx_strand_id
1 'polypeptide(L)'
;MPDKEKITELAFRRYKSGETYEKSVWYLAYYTLKINKNIKNGGAIQPLETDNLILLLNENINGSLLEPDETEVKQLAEQIYHEHPEKSKLHWFIAEKILLLKEIEEILNSSRN
;
A
#
# COMPACT_ATOMS: atom_id res chain seq x y z
N MET A 1 10.29 0.71 9.35
CA MET A 1 9.25 -0.34 9.28
C MET A 1 8.07 0.16 10.07
N PRO A 2 6.83 0.04 9.55
CA PRO A 2 5.66 0.39 10.33
C PRO A 2 5.56 -0.47 11.58
N ASP A 3 5.05 0.12 12.66
CA ASP A 3 4.90 -0.56 13.94
C ASP A 3 3.92 -1.74 13.83
N LYS A 4 4.38 -2.94 14.21
CA LYS A 4 3.58 -4.17 14.17
C LYS A 4 2.29 -4.05 14.98
N GLU A 5 2.29 -3.33 16.09
CA GLU A 5 1.08 -3.11 16.88
C GLU A 5 0.04 -2.31 16.09
N LYS A 6 0.47 -1.21 15.44
CA LYS A 6 -0.40 -0.40 14.58
C LYS A 6 -0.91 -1.18 13.36
N ILE A 7 -0.06 -2.01 12.73
CA ILE A 7 -0.49 -2.89 11.64
C ILE A 7 -1.57 -3.84 12.14
N THR A 8 -1.35 -4.48 13.29
CA THR A 8 -2.31 -5.42 13.90
C THR A 8 -3.65 -4.75 14.17
N GLU A 9 -3.65 -3.56 14.76
CA GLU A 9 -4.87 -2.81 15.05
C GLU A 9 -5.65 -2.47 13.78
N LEU A 10 -4.97 -1.95 12.74
CA LEU A 10 -5.60 -1.61 11.48
C LEU A 10 -6.13 -2.84 10.74
N ALA A 11 -5.36 -3.92 10.70
CA ALA A 11 -5.77 -5.18 10.09
C ALA A 11 -7.00 -5.76 10.80
N PHE A 12 -7.06 -5.67 12.13
CA PHE A 12 -8.23 -6.10 12.90
C PHE A 12 -9.46 -5.24 12.61
N ARG A 13 -9.32 -3.91 12.51
CA ARG A 13 -10.41 -3.02 12.10
C ARG A 13 -10.95 -3.37 10.72
N ARG A 14 -10.08 -3.68 9.76
CA ARG A 14 -10.48 -4.16 8.43
C ARG A 14 -11.17 -5.52 8.48
N TYR A 15 -10.70 -6.44 9.31
CA TYR A 15 -11.40 -7.71 9.51
C TYR A 15 -12.84 -7.51 10.01
N LYS A 16 -13.04 -6.57 10.93
CA LYS A 16 -14.36 -6.25 11.48
C LYS A 16 -15.29 -5.51 10.52
N SER A 17 -14.78 -4.89 9.46
CA SER A 17 -15.62 -4.16 8.49
C SER A 17 -16.47 -5.07 7.61
N GLY A 18 -16.13 -6.36 7.53
CA GLY A 18 -16.87 -7.33 6.72
C GLY A 18 -16.64 -7.17 5.20
N GLU A 19 -15.61 -6.44 4.79
CA GLU A 19 -15.26 -6.27 3.37
C GLU A 19 -15.07 -7.61 2.64
N THR A 20 -15.40 -7.67 1.35
CA THR A 20 -15.22 -8.90 0.56
C THR A 20 -13.74 -9.20 0.28
N TYR A 21 -13.47 -10.42 -0.15
CA TYR A 21 -12.11 -10.84 -0.50
C TYR A 21 -11.59 -10.02 -1.70
N GLU A 22 -12.39 -9.90 -2.75
CA GLU A 22 -12.09 -9.18 -3.99
C GLU A 22 -11.79 -7.70 -3.70
N LYS A 23 -12.58 -7.10 -2.81
CA LYS A 23 -12.35 -5.72 -2.39
C LYS A 23 -11.03 -5.56 -1.63
N SER A 24 -10.66 -6.55 -0.81
CA SER A 24 -9.38 -6.56 -0.10
C SER A 24 -8.21 -6.71 -1.08
N VAL A 25 -8.34 -7.60 -2.06
CA VAL A 25 -7.36 -7.77 -3.15
C VAL A 25 -7.17 -6.44 -3.91
N TRP A 26 -8.27 -5.79 -4.28
CA TRP A 26 -8.23 -4.50 -4.97
C TRP A 26 -7.50 -3.42 -4.16
N TYR A 27 -7.82 -3.30 -2.87
CA TYR A 27 -7.14 -2.32 -2.01
C TYR A 27 -5.65 -2.60 -1.89
N LEU A 28 -5.25 -3.87 -1.78
CA LEU A 28 -3.84 -4.21 -1.69
C LEU A 28 -3.10 -3.81 -2.98
N ALA A 29 -3.67 -4.12 -4.13
CA ALA A 29 -3.13 -3.71 -5.43
C ALA A 29 -3.00 -2.18 -5.52
N TYR A 30 -4.07 -1.46 -5.19
CA TYR A 30 -4.12 0.00 -5.23
C TYR A 30 -3.03 0.64 -4.37
N TYR A 31 -2.93 0.27 -3.09
CA TYR A 31 -1.94 0.88 -2.20
C TYR A 31 -0.50 0.53 -2.59
N THR A 32 -0.27 -0.69 -3.07
CA THR A 32 1.06 -1.11 -3.57
C THR A 32 1.51 -0.26 -4.75
N LEU A 33 0.64 -0.09 -5.76
CA LEU A 33 0.96 0.73 -6.93
C LEU A 33 1.08 2.21 -6.60
N LYS A 34 0.23 2.71 -5.70
CA LYS A 34 0.31 4.10 -5.22
C LYS A 34 1.67 4.37 -4.57
N ILE A 35 2.16 3.48 -3.71
CA ILE A 35 3.50 3.63 -3.15
C ILE A 35 4.54 3.61 -4.27
N ASN A 36 4.48 2.62 -5.17
CA ASN A 36 5.46 2.46 -6.25
C ASN A 36 5.54 3.67 -7.19
N LYS A 37 4.43 4.37 -7.47
CA LYS A 37 4.47 5.61 -8.27
C LYS A 37 5.15 6.78 -7.54
N ASN A 38 5.16 6.74 -6.21
CA ASN A 38 5.62 7.86 -5.38
C ASN A 38 7.04 7.71 -4.80
N ILE A 39 7.76 6.65 -5.18
CA ILE A 39 9.16 6.40 -4.78
C ILE A 39 10.09 6.38 -5.99
N LYS A 40 11.38 6.70 -5.83
CA LYS A 40 12.37 6.71 -6.93
C LYS A 40 12.58 5.33 -7.56
N ASN A 41 12.52 4.28 -6.76
CA ASN A 41 12.66 2.89 -7.21
C ASN A 41 11.28 2.26 -7.44
N GLY A 42 10.49 2.87 -8.33
CA GLY A 42 9.15 2.39 -8.65
C GLY A 42 9.17 0.92 -9.08
N GLY A 43 8.30 0.11 -8.46
CA GLY A 43 8.22 -1.33 -8.69
C GLY A 43 8.97 -2.20 -7.67
N ALA A 44 9.70 -1.58 -6.73
CA ALA A 44 10.39 -2.31 -5.66
C ALA A 44 9.43 -2.91 -4.62
N ILE A 45 8.27 -2.30 -4.41
CA ILE A 45 7.28 -2.73 -3.41
C ILE A 45 6.41 -3.83 -4.01
N GLN A 46 6.43 -5.00 -3.36
CA GLN A 46 5.60 -6.14 -3.73
C GLN A 46 4.35 -6.22 -2.84
N PRO A 47 3.20 -6.67 -3.36
CA PRO A 47 1.94 -6.63 -2.61
C PRO A 47 1.92 -7.60 -1.41
N LEU A 48 2.57 -8.76 -1.53
CA LEU A 48 2.55 -9.82 -0.50
C LEU A 48 3.86 -9.93 0.27
N GLU A 49 4.63 -8.85 0.30
CA GLU A 49 5.87 -8.75 1.06
C GLU A 49 5.81 -7.59 2.05
N THR A 50 6.59 -7.70 3.12
CA THR A 50 6.79 -6.61 4.08
C THR A 50 7.91 -5.72 3.60
N ASP A 51 7.65 -4.42 3.49
CA ASP A 51 8.64 -3.46 3.00
C ASP A 51 9.20 -2.59 4.11
N ASN A 52 10.51 -2.35 4.05
CA ASN A 52 11.21 -1.41 4.91
C ASN A 52 11.45 -0.09 4.18
N LEU A 53 11.09 1.01 4.84
CA LEU A 53 11.14 2.37 4.30
C LEU A 53 12.58 2.91 4.22
N ILE A 54 13.43 2.34 3.37
CA ILE A 54 14.62 3.01 2.83
C ILE A 54 14.25 3.50 1.42
N LEU A 55 13.22 4.32 1.33
CA LEU A 55 12.63 4.73 0.06
C LEU A 55 12.83 6.23 -0.14
N LEU A 56 13.53 6.60 -1.21
CA LEU A 56 13.63 7.99 -1.66
C LEU A 56 12.35 8.37 -2.42
N LEU A 57 11.82 9.57 -2.20
CA LEU A 57 10.63 10.08 -2.90
C LEU A 57 10.93 10.37 -4.38
N ASN A 58 9.94 10.10 -5.24
CA ASN A 58 10.02 10.45 -6.66
C ASN A 58 10.14 11.97 -6.83
N GLU A 59 11.12 12.42 -7.62
CA GLU A 59 11.42 13.85 -7.84
C GLU A 59 10.29 14.59 -8.56
N ASN A 60 9.41 13.86 -9.27
CA ASN A 60 8.27 14.43 -9.97
C ASN A 60 7.07 14.75 -9.04
N ILE A 61 7.19 14.47 -7.74
CA ILE A 61 6.11 14.75 -6.78
C ILE A 61 6.13 16.23 -6.40
N ASN A 62 5.23 17.01 -7.01
CA ASN A 62 5.01 18.43 -6.67
C ASN A 62 4.09 18.61 -5.45
N GLY A 63 4.39 17.89 -4.37
CA GLY A 63 3.70 17.99 -3.09
C GLY A 63 2.31 17.36 -3.02
N SER A 64 1.97 16.47 -3.95
CA SER A 64 0.79 15.60 -3.85
C SER A 64 1.11 14.23 -4.43
N LEU A 65 0.63 13.17 -3.77
CA LEU A 65 0.84 11.81 -4.25
C LEU A 65 0.22 11.60 -5.63
N LEU A 66 0.96 10.88 -6.49
CA LEU A 66 0.46 10.37 -7.76
C LEU A 66 -0.48 9.19 -7.52
N GLU A 67 -1.61 9.18 -8.22
CA GLU A 67 -2.56 8.07 -8.19
C GLU A 67 -2.21 7.00 -9.24
N PRO A 68 -2.44 5.70 -8.96
CA PRO A 68 -2.31 4.65 -9.94
C PRO A 68 -3.45 4.67 -10.97
N ASP A 69 -3.18 4.16 -12.18
CA ASP A 69 -4.24 3.98 -13.18
C ASP A 69 -5.12 2.78 -12.82
N GLU A 70 -6.42 2.86 -13.09
CA GLU A 70 -7.37 1.79 -12.77
C GLU A 70 -7.01 0.47 -13.47
N THR A 71 -6.49 0.53 -14.70
CA THR A 71 -6.04 -0.64 -15.46
C THR A 71 -4.84 -1.32 -14.79
N GLU A 72 -3.87 -0.53 -14.31
CA GLU A 72 -2.72 -1.06 -13.56
C GLU A 72 -3.18 -1.74 -12.27
N VAL A 73 -4.12 -1.12 -11.53
CA VAL A 73 -4.69 -1.69 -10.31
C VAL A 73 -5.40 -2.99 -10.61
N LYS A 74 -6.18 -3.05 -11.69
CA LYS A 74 -6.88 -4.26 -12.11
C LYS A 74 -5.93 -5.40 -12.44
N GLN A 75 -4.88 -5.13 -13.22
CA GLN A 75 -3.89 -6.14 -13.59
C GLN A 75 -3.20 -6.74 -12.35
N LEU A 76 -2.78 -5.89 -11.42
CA LEU A 76 -2.15 -6.37 -10.19
C LEU A 76 -3.15 -7.08 -9.26
N ALA A 77 -4.40 -6.61 -9.19
CA ALA A 77 -5.45 -7.27 -8.43
C ALA A 77 -5.76 -8.66 -8.98
N GLU A 78 -5.82 -8.85 -10.30
CA GLU A 78 -5.96 -10.17 -10.93
C GLU A 78 -4.80 -11.09 -10.55
N GLN A 79 -3.56 -10.60 -10.59
CA GLN A 79 -2.40 -11.37 -10.16
C GLN A 79 -2.52 -11.81 -8.68
N ILE A 80 -2.77 -10.88 -7.76
CA ILE A 80 -2.92 -11.19 -6.33
C ILE A 80 -4.09 -12.15 -6.10
N TYR A 81 -5.19 -12.00 -6.84
CA TYR A 81 -6.34 -12.89 -6.74
C TYR A 81 -5.94 -14.33 -7.10
N HIS A 82 -5.19 -14.52 -8.19
CA HIS A 82 -4.69 -15.83 -8.63
C HIS A 82 -3.68 -16.46 -7.69
N GLU A 83 -2.92 -15.68 -6.93
CA GLU A 83 -2.04 -16.19 -5.89
C GLU A 83 -2.82 -16.69 -4.66
N HIS A 84 -4.12 -16.36 -4.57
CA HIS A 84 -5.05 -16.80 -3.53
C HIS A 84 -4.53 -16.67 -2.08
N PRO A 85 -3.95 -15.53 -1.67
CA PRO A 85 -3.50 -15.32 -0.29
C PRO A 85 -4.67 -15.41 0.70
N GLU A 86 -4.38 -15.79 1.94
CA GLU A 86 -5.38 -15.77 3.00
C GLU A 86 -5.89 -14.34 3.25
N LYS A 87 -7.19 -14.20 3.52
CA LYS A 87 -7.82 -12.89 3.74
C LYS A 87 -7.21 -12.11 4.92
N SER A 88 -6.80 -12.81 5.98
CA SER A 88 -6.07 -12.23 7.11
C SER A 88 -4.73 -11.60 6.67
N LYS A 89 -4.00 -12.27 5.77
CA LYS A 89 -2.75 -11.76 5.19
C LYS A 89 -3.02 -10.53 4.32
N LEU A 90 -4.09 -10.53 3.52
CA LEU A 90 -4.49 -9.33 2.78
C LEU A 90 -4.71 -8.14 3.71
N HIS A 91 -5.48 -8.31 4.80
CA HIS A 91 -5.72 -7.23 5.75
C HIS A 91 -4.43 -6.73 6.41
N TRP A 92 -3.49 -7.63 6.72
CA TRP A 92 -2.18 -7.30 7.25
C TRP A 92 -1.38 -6.42 6.27
N PHE A 93 -1.21 -6.88 5.03
CA PHE A 93 -0.43 -6.14 4.04
C PHE A 93 -1.09 -4.81 3.67
N ILE A 94 -2.42 -4.76 3.57
CA ILE A 94 -3.14 -3.50 3.33
C ILE A 94 -2.86 -2.51 4.47
N ALA A 95 -2.94 -2.96 5.72
CA ALA A 95 -2.66 -2.11 6.87
C ALA A 95 -1.22 -1.58 6.86
N GLU A 96 -0.25 -2.42 6.52
CA GLU A 96 1.15 -2.02 6.35
C GLU A 96 1.31 -0.98 5.24
N LYS A 97 0.74 -1.21 4.04
CA LYS A 97 0.87 -0.25 2.92
C LYS A 97 0.19 1.08 3.24
N ILE A 98 -0.92 1.08 3.97
CA ILE A 98 -1.55 2.32 4.45
C ILE A 98 -0.60 3.10 5.37
N LEU A 99 0.10 2.43 6.29
CA LEU A 99 1.04 3.10 7.19
C LEU A 99 2.26 3.64 6.43
N LEU A 100 2.83 2.86 5.51
CA LEU A 100 3.91 3.34 4.64
C LEU A 100 3.50 4.56 3.83
N LEU A 101 2.27 4.58 3.29
CA LEU A 101 1.77 5.72 2.53
C LEU A 101 1.62 6.97 3.40
N LYS A 102 1.16 6.81 4.65
CA LYS A 102 1.09 7.92 5.61
C LYS A 102 2.48 8.49 5.94
N GLU A 103 3.48 7.63 6.13
CA GLU A 103 4.86 8.08 6.34
C GLU A 103 5.36 8.90 5.14
N ILE A 104 5.06 8.46 3.90
CA ILE A 104 5.38 9.21 2.67
C ILE A 104 4.65 10.57 2.65
N GLU A 105 3.36 10.61 2.98
CA GLU A 105 2.58 11.86 3.05
C GLU A 105 3.14 12.83 4.10
N GLU A 106 3.55 12.33 5.26
CA GLU A 106 4.17 13.13 6.33
C GLU A 106 5.50 13.74 5.89
N ILE A 107 6.34 12.99 5.17
CA ILE A 107 7.61 13.51 4.61
C ILE A 107 7.33 14.61 3.59
N LEU A 108 6.36 14.41 2.70
CA LEU A 108 5.98 15.41 1.68
C LEU A 108 5.46 16.71 2.32
N ASN A 109 4.64 16.59 3.37
CA ASN A 109 4.13 17.75 4.09
C ASN A 109 5.20 18.45 4.92
N SER A 110 6.15 17.70 5.49
CA SER A 110 7.28 18.27 6.24
C SER A 110 8.26 19.02 5.34
N SER A 111 8.43 18.57 4.09
CA SER A 111 9.31 19.21 3.10
C SER A 111 8.72 20.53 2.52
N ARG A 112 7.46 20.84 2.84
CA ARG A 112 6.77 22.09 2.44
C ARG A 112 6.92 23.22 3.47
N ASN A 113 7.35 22.92 4.70
CA ASN A 113 7.56 23.89 5.79
C ASN A 113 9.03 24.28 5.89
#